data_AF-A0A850B7J9-F1
#
_entry.id   AF-A0A850B7J9-F1
#
_cell.length_a   1.000
_cell.length_b   1.000
_cell.length_c   1.000
_cell.angle_alpha   90.00
_cell.angle_beta   90.00
_cell.angle_gamma   90.00
#
_symmetry.space_group_name_H-M   'P 1'
#
loop_
_entity.id
_entity.type
_entity.pdbx_description
1 polymer ?
#
loop_
_entity_poly.entity_id
_entity_poly.type
_entity_poly.pdbx_seq_one_letter_code
_entity_poly.pdbx_strand_id
1 'polypeptide(L)'
;MKVDPAGKLLLGLAAGVAFGGLLQKGRVAKYEVILDQLLLKDWTVLKIMGTAVAVGSIGVHALERLGLTKLSVKPMNAGGITIGAAIFGAGMAILGYCPGTCVAAVGEGRSDAAAGLFGMLAGAGAFVALYPKLKPIIESGSLGKVTLPTLTGTSPWPWVMGLASVVSLGATALESRE
;
A
#
# COMPACT_ATOMS: atom_id res chain seq x y z
N MET A 1 -9.33 -1.31 -24.12
CA MET A 1 -9.51 -0.51 -22.90
C MET A 1 -11.00 -0.31 -22.70
N LYS A 2 -11.64 -1.03 -21.75
CA LYS A 2 -13.07 -0.80 -21.46
C LYS A 2 -13.14 0.45 -20.58
N VAL A 3 -13.79 1.50 -21.07
CA VAL A 3 -14.04 2.70 -20.27
C VAL A 3 -15.12 2.34 -19.25
N ASP A 4 -14.78 2.39 -17.97
CA ASP A 4 -15.76 2.17 -16.91
C ASP A 4 -16.85 3.25 -16.96
N PRO A 5 -18.11 2.91 -16.60
CA PRO A 5 -19.19 3.88 -16.58
C PRO A 5 -18.87 5.07 -15.67
N ALA A 6 -19.28 6.29 -16.08
CA ALA A 6 -18.94 7.54 -15.41
C ALA A 6 -19.21 7.54 -13.89
N GLY A 7 -20.27 6.84 -13.44
CA GLY A 7 -20.56 6.68 -12.02
C GLY A 7 -19.44 6.00 -11.22
N LYS A 8 -18.74 5.01 -11.78
CA LYS A 8 -17.59 4.38 -11.13
C LYS A 8 -16.38 5.31 -11.06
N LEU A 9 -16.16 6.11 -12.11
CA LEU A 9 -15.08 7.09 -12.15
C LEU A 9 -15.31 8.19 -11.11
N LEU A 10 -16.56 8.66 -10.96
CA LEU A 10 -16.95 9.62 -9.93
C LEU A 10 -16.79 9.05 -8.51
N LEU A 11 -17.17 7.79 -8.29
CA LEU A 11 -16.93 7.11 -7.01
C LEU A 11 -15.43 7.00 -6.71
N GLY A 12 -14.61 6.67 -7.70
CA GLY A 12 -13.15 6.64 -7.57
C GLY A 12 -12.58 8.02 -7.22
N LEU A 13 -13.06 9.08 -7.87
CA LEU A 13 -12.66 10.45 -7.57
C LEU A 13 -13.06 10.85 -6.15
N ALA A 14 -14.31 10.59 -5.75
CA ALA A 14 -14.79 10.89 -4.41
C ALA A 14 -14.01 10.14 -3.33
N ALA A 15 -13.72 8.85 -3.55
CA ALA A 15 -12.89 8.05 -2.66
C ALA A 15 -11.45 8.60 -2.59
N GLY A 16 -10.88 9.04 -3.71
CA GLY A 16 -9.55 9.67 -3.76
C GLY A 16 -9.49 10.99 -2.98
N VAL A 17 -10.50 11.85 -3.13
CA VAL A 17 -10.60 13.12 -2.38
C VAL A 17 -10.74 12.83 -0.88
N ALA A 18 -11.61 11.90 -0.49
CA ALA A 18 -11.78 11.50 0.90
C ALA A 18 -10.47 10.93 1.49
N PHE A 19 -9.80 10.05 0.75
CA PHE A 19 -8.53 9.46 1.15
C PHE A 19 -7.43 10.53 1.31
N GLY A 20 -7.30 11.44 0.34
CA GLY A 20 -6.36 12.57 0.42
C GLY A 20 -6.63 13.47 1.63
N GLY A 21 -7.89 13.82 1.89
CA GLY A 21 -8.28 14.59 3.07
C GLY A 21 -7.95 13.90 4.39
N LEU A 22 -8.12 12.57 4.47
CA LEU A 22 -7.72 11.78 5.64
C LEU A 22 -6.21 11.75 5.84
N LEU A 23 -5.42 11.64 4.75
CA LEU A 23 -3.95 11.72 4.83
C LEU A 23 -3.47 13.09 5.33
N GLN A 24 -4.06 14.18 4.86
CA GLN A 24 -3.76 15.53 5.35
C GLN A 24 -4.12 15.68 6.82
N LYS A 25 -5.30 15.20 7.23
CA LYS A 25 -5.73 15.23 8.64
C LYS A 25 -4.79 14.43 9.54
N GLY A 26 -4.28 13.30 9.06
CA GLY A 26 -3.28 12.48 9.75
C GLY A 26 -1.86 13.08 9.74
N ARG A 27 -1.63 14.22 9.08
CA ARG A 27 -0.31 14.86 8.88
C ARG A 27 0.75 13.97 8.22
N VAL A 28 0.36 12.81 7.70
CA VAL A 28 1.27 11.86 7.04
C VAL A 28 1.72 12.35 5.65
N ALA A 29 1.12 13.41 5.12
CA ALA A 29 1.57 14.10 3.92
C ALA A 29 2.81 14.98 4.13
N LYS A 30 3.24 15.19 5.40
CA LYS A 30 4.44 15.96 5.72
C LYS A 30 5.70 15.12 5.58
N TYR A 31 6.76 15.76 5.08
CA TYR A 31 8.05 15.12 4.84
C TYR A 31 8.72 14.73 6.15
N GLU A 32 8.69 15.62 7.16
CA GLU A 32 9.32 15.36 8.45
C GLU A 32 8.71 14.14 9.13
N VAL A 33 7.38 13.97 9.05
CA VAL A 33 6.66 12.83 9.64
C VAL A 33 7.06 11.50 9.00
N ILE A 34 7.31 11.49 7.69
CA ILE A 34 7.77 10.28 6.99
C ILE A 34 9.25 10.01 7.30
N LEU A 35 10.10 11.04 7.32
CA LEU A 35 11.49 10.88 7.71
C LEU A 35 11.65 10.41 9.15
N ASP A 36 10.90 10.97 10.09
CA ASP A 36 10.94 10.58 11.50
C ASP A 36 10.44 9.14 11.69
N GLN A 37 9.52 8.66 10.85
CA GLN A 37 9.19 7.24 10.79
C GLN A 37 10.37 6.40 10.27
N LEU A 38 11.05 6.81 9.20
CA LEU A 38 12.20 6.10 8.65
C LEU A 38 13.39 6.08 9.63
N LEU A 39 13.52 7.11 10.46
CA LEU A 39 14.49 7.21 11.54
C LEU A 39 14.03 6.55 12.84
N LEU A 40 12.84 5.92 12.87
CA LEU A 40 12.22 5.26 14.03
C LEU A 40 12.07 6.19 15.26
N LYS A 41 11.90 7.50 15.01
CA LYS A 41 11.66 8.52 16.03
C LYS A 41 10.17 8.74 16.30
N ASP A 42 9.36 8.66 15.25
CA ASP A 42 7.91 8.84 15.33
C ASP A 42 7.19 7.61 14.79
N TRP A 43 6.41 6.94 15.64
CA TRP A 43 5.67 5.72 15.30
C TRP A 43 4.25 5.98 14.77
N THR A 44 3.88 7.25 14.57
CA THR A 44 2.54 7.66 14.14
C THR A 44 2.14 7.04 12.80
N VAL A 45 3.01 7.10 11.77
CA VAL A 45 2.71 6.52 10.45
C VAL A 45 2.52 5.01 10.54
N LEU A 46 3.34 4.31 11.32
CA LEU A 46 3.20 2.86 11.52
C LEU A 46 1.88 2.50 12.19
N LYS A 47 1.45 3.26 13.22
CA LYS A 47 0.15 3.08 13.89
C LYS A 47 -1.02 3.31 12.94
N ILE A 48 -0.99 4.41 12.16
CA ILE A 48 -2.08 4.75 11.21
C ILE A 48 -2.16 3.71 10.09
N MET A 49 -1.03 3.36 9.47
CA MET A 49 -1.01 2.41 8.36
C MET A 49 -1.34 0.99 8.84
N GLY A 50 -0.81 0.57 9.99
CA GLY A 50 -1.13 -0.73 10.59
C GLY A 50 -2.63 -0.87 10.88
N THR A 51 -3.22 0.11 11.56
CA THR A 51 -4.67 0.10 11.86
C THR A 51 -5.52 0.15 10.59
N ALA A 52 -5.11 0.91 9.58
CA ALA A 52 -5.78 0.93 8.28
C ALA A 52 -5.73 -0.44 7.58
N VAL A 53 -4.60 -1.15 7.63
CA VAL A 53 -4.48 -2.51 7.08
C VAL A 53 -5.37 -3.50 7.85
N ALA A 54 -5.40 -3.43 9.18
CA ALA A 54 -6.25 -4.29 10.00
C ALA A 54 -7.74 -4.08 9.67
N VAL A 55 -8.23 -2.84 9.74
CA VAL A 55 -9.63 -2.51 9.45
C VAL A 55 -9.99 -2.81 7.98
N GLY A 56 -9.11 -2.47 7.05
CA GLY A 56 -9.29 -2.74 5.63
C GLY A 56 -9.36 -4.23 5.32
N SER A 57 -8.53 -5.05 5.96
CA SER A 57 -8.56 -6.50 5.81
C SER A 57 -9.88 -7.10 6.30
N ILE A 58 -10.38 -6.67 7.46
CA ILE A 58 -11.68 -7.10 8.00
C ILE A 58 -12.81 -6.69 7.04
N GLY A 59 -12.81 -5.42 6.61
CA GLY A 59 -13.82 -4.88 5.71
C GLY A 59 -13.90 -5.63 4.37
N VAL A 60 -12.76 -5.83 3.70
CA VAL A 60 -12.70 -6.51 2.39
C VAL A 60 -13.18 -7.96 2.49
N HIS A 61 -12.77 -8.71 3.51
CA HIS A 61 -13.20 -10.10 3.68
C HIS A 61 -14.68 -10.21 4.12
N ALA A 62 -15.21 -9.21 4.84
CA ALA A 62 -16.65 -9.14 5.14
C ALA A 62 -17.46 -8.89 3.86
N LEU A 63 -17.03 -7.95 3.01
CA LEU A 63 -17.68 -7.67 1.72
C LEU A 63 -17.60 -8.85 0.75
N GLU A 64 -16.48 -9.59 0.76
CA GLU A 64 -16.34 -10.84 0.01
C GLU A 64 -17.38 -11.88 0.44
N ARG A 65 -17.56 -12.08 1.75
CA ARG A 65 -18.57 -13.03 2.28
C ARG A 65 -20.00 -12.65 1.90
N LEU A 66 -20.29 -11.35 1.81
CA LEU A 66 -21.61 -10.85 1.37
C LEU A 66 -21.81 -10.96 -0.16
N GLY A 67 -20.81 -11.46 -0.90
CA GLY A 67 -20.87 -11.59 -2.36
C GLY A 67 -20.76 -10.26 -3.12
N LEU A 68 -20.44 -9.16 -2.42
CA LEU A 68 -20.38 -7.81 -2.99
C LEU A 68 -19.04 -7.52 -3.69
N THR A 69 -18.00 -8.31 -3.45
CA THR A 69 -16.65 -8.13 -4.04
C THR A 69 -15.96 -9.47 -4.23
N LYS A 70 -15.07 -9.57 -5.23
CA LYS A 70 -14.21 -10.73 -5.45
C LYS A 70 -12.77 -10.35 -5.12
N LEU A 71 -12.08 -11.13 -4.29
CA LEU A 71 -10.65 -10.94 -4.04
C LEU A 71 -9.85 -11.25 -5.31
N SER A 72 -9.20 -10.22 -5.85
CA SER A 72 -8.26 -10.38 -6.96
C SER A 72 -6.85 -10.58 -6.39
N VAL A 73 -6.54 -11.82 -6.03
CA VAL A 73 -5.21 -12.17 -5.47
C VAL A 73 -4.15 -12.09 -6.57
N LYS A 74 -3.13 -11.26 -6.34
CA LYS A 74 -1.97 -11.16 -7.21
C LYS A 74 -1.08 -12.41 -7.00
N PRO A 75 -0.54 -13.03 -8.06
CA PRO A 75 0.36 -14.17 -7.91
C PRO A 75 1.58 -13.79 -7.08
N MET A 76 1.94 -14.68 -6.17
CA MET A 76 3.10 -14.59 -5.31
C MET A 76 4.34 -14.90 -6.14
N ASN A 77 5.15 -13.88 -6.39
CA ASN A 77 6.44 -14.03 -7.02
C ASN A 77 7.51 -13.51 -6.08
N ALA A 78 8.13 -14.41 -5.33
CA ALA A 78 9.10 -14.05 -4.30
C ALA A 78 10.27 -13.24 -4.87
N GLY A 79 10.87 -13.68 -6.00
CA GLY A 79 12.04 -13.02 -6.59
C GLY A 79 11.73 -11.59 -7.05
N GLY A 80 10.65 -11.42 -7.81
CA GLY A 80 10.24 -10.10 -8.29
C GLY A 80 9.77 -9.16 -7.19
N ILE A 81 9.04 -9.69 -6.19
CA ILE A 81 8.53 -8.89 -5.06
C ILE A 81 9.69 -8.43 -4.16
N THR A 82 10.65 -9.30 -3.84
CA THR A 82 11.76 -8.93 -2.95
C THR A 82 12.64 -7.85 -3.58
N ILE A 83 13.04 -8.02 -4.85
CA ILE A 83 13.85 -7.03 -5.56
C ILE A 83 13.06 -5.72 -5.74
N GLY A 84 11.79 -5.83 -6.14
CA GLY A 84 10.92 -4.66 -6.30
C GLY A 84 10.71 -3.90 -4.99
N ALA A 85 10.48 -4.61 -3.88
CA ALA A 85 10.31 -4.01 -2.56
C ALA A 85 11.59 -3.33 -2.06
N ALA A 86 12.76 -3.90 -2.32
CA ALA A 86 14.03 -3.28 -1.98
C ALA A 86 14.27 -1.97 -2.75
N ILE A 87 14.06 -1.97 -4.07
CA ILE A 87 14.20 -0.77 -4.91
C ILE A 87 13.15 0.28 -4.51
N PHE A 88 11.90 -0.13 -4.31
CA PHE A 88 10.82 0.76 -3.90
C PHE A 88 11.07 1.37 -2.52
N GLY A 89 11.53 0.56 -1.56
CA GLY A 89 11.90 1.02 -0.22
C GLY A 89 13.08 2.00 -0.24
N ALA A 90 14.13 1.70 -1.00
CA ALA A 90 15.26 2.61 -1.18
C ALA A 90 14.83 3.94 -1.83
N GLY A 91 13.95 3.88 -2.84
CA GLY A 91 13.37 5.07 -3.46
C GLY A 91 12.57 5.92 -2.47
N MET A 92 11.73 5.30 -1.64
CA MET A 92 11.00 6.01 -0.57
C MET A 92 11.94 6.60 0.48
N ALA A 93 13.04 5.93 0.82
CA ALA A 93 14.01 6.44 1.78
C ALA A 93 14.76 7.67 1.26
N ILE A 94 15.09 7.70 -0.03
CA ILE A 94 15.75 8.84 -0.67
C ILE A 94 14.77 10.02 -0.84
N LEU A 95 13.55 9.72 -1.31
CA LEU A 95 12.55 10.74 -1.61
C LEU A 95 11.85 11.28 -0.35
N GLY A 96 11.80 10.50 0.73
CA GLY A 96 11.08 10.81 1.97
C GLY A 96 9.56 10.91 1.79
N TYR A 97 9.01 10.30 0.74
CA TYR A 97 7.57 10.18 0.50
C TYR A 97 7.20 8.78 0.06
N CYS A 98 6.01 8.35 0.46
CA CYS A 98 5.37 7.18 -0.11
C CYS A 98 4.45 7.61 -1.28
N PRO A 99 4.05 6.72 -2.19
CA PRO A 99 3.33 7.13 -3.40
C PRO A 99 2.01 7.87 -3.11
N GLY A 100 1.28 7.45 -2.06
CA GLY A 100 0.04 8.12 -1.67
C GLY A 100 0.25 9.50 -1.04
N THR A 101 1.27 9.64 -0.18
CA THR A 101 1.58 10.92 0.47
C THR A 101 2.27 11.89 -0.49
N CYS A 102 3.03 11.39 -1.47
CA CYS A 102 3.61 12.19 -2.54
C CYS A 102 2.53 12.92 -3.34
N VAL A 103 1.46 12.22 -3.75
CA VAL A 103 0.33 12.84 -4.47
C VAL A 103 -0.40 13.85 -3.58
N ALA A 104 -0.61 13.53 -2.30
CA ALA A 104 -1.22 14.45 -1.35
C ALA A 104 -0.38 15.73 -1.13
N ALA A 105 0.95 15.59 -1.02
CA ALA A 105 1.90 16.68 -0.85
C ALA A 105 1.98 17.58 -2.10
N VAL A 106 1.91 17.01 -3.30
CA VAL A 106 1.78 17.79 -4.54
C VAL A 106 0.48 18.61 -4.52
N GLY A 107 -0.61 18.04 -4.01
CA GLY A 107 -1.87 18.77 -3.80
C GLY A 107 -1.78 19.92 -2.81
N GLU A 108 -0.83 19.89 -1.86
CA GLU A 108 -0.51 20.99 -0.94
C GLU A 108 0.38 22.07 -1.59
N GLY A 109 0.88 21.85 -2.81
CA GLY A 109 1.76 22.78 -3.52
C GLY A 109 3.25 22.57 -3.26
N ARG A 110 3.66 21.41 -2.73
CA ARG A 110 5.06 21.10 -2.44
C ARG A 110 5.83 20.70 -3.71
N SER A 111 6.81 21.51 -4.10
CA SER A 111 7.59 21.33 -5.33
C SER A 111 8.55 20.14 -5.26
N ASP A 112 9.04 19.79 -4.08
CA ASP A 112 9.85 18.60 -3.79
C ASP A 112 9.07 17.31 -4.09
N ALA A 113 7.78 17.27 -3.74
CA ALA A 113 6.91 16.14 -4.02
C ALA A 113 6.59 16.01 -5.53
N ALA A 114 6.58 17.12 -6.29
CA ALA A 114 6.30 17.08 -7.71
C ALA A 114 7.38 16.34 -8.49
N ALA A 115 8.66 16.54 -8.16
CA ALA A 115 9.77 15.79 -8.74
C ALA A 115 9.63 14.28 -8.46
N GLY A 116 9.22 13.93 -7.24
CA GLY A 116 8.90 12.56 -6.85
C GLY A 116 7.79 11.94 -7.69
N LEU A 117 6.69 12.67 -7.90
CA LEU A 117 5.55 12.22 -8.69
C LEU A 117 5.94 11.93 -10.15
N PHE A 118 6.67 12.84 -10.80
CA PHE A 118 7.15 12.62 -12.17
C PHE A 118 8.15 11.46 -12.25
N GLY A 119 9.05 11.35 -11.26
CA GLY A 119 9.97 10.22 -11.14
C GLY A 119 9.25 8.88 -11.02
N MET A 120 8.20 8.81 -10.19
CA MET A 120 7.38 7.60 -10.05
C MET A 120 6.64 7.25 -11.34
N LEU A 121 6.06 8.23 -12.04
CA LEU A 121 5.39 8.01 -13.33
C LEU A 121 6.37 7.55 -14.41
N ALA A 122 7.54 8.17 -14.50
CA ALA A 122 8.59 7.77 -15.42
C ALA A 122 9.12 6.36 -15.11
N GLY A 123 9.36 6.06 -13.83
CA GLY A 123 9.79 4.74 -13.37
C GLY A 123 8.74 3.66 -13.65
N ALA A 124 7.46 3.93 -13.42
CA ALA A 124 6.37 3.04 -13.76
C ALA A 124 6.26 2.80 -15.27
N GLY A 125 6.38 3.87 -16.08
CA GLY A 125 6.41 3.77 -17.54
C GLY A 125 7.59 2.94 -18.05
N ALA A 126 8.79 3.19 -17.52
CA ALA A 126 9.99 2.42 -17.84
C ALA A 126 9.82 0.94 -17.45
N PHE A 127 9.27 0.67 -16.26
CA PHE A 127 8.99 -0.69 -15.82
C PHE A 127 8.01 -1.40 -16.75
N VAL A 128 6.93 -0.74 -17.18
CA VAL A 128 5.96 -1.32 -18.14
C VAL A 128 6.62 -1.63 -19.48
N ALA A 129 7.51 -0.75 -19.97
CA ALA A 129 8.24 -0.97 -21.22
C ALA A 129 9.27 -2.13 -21.12
N LEU A 130 9.92 -2.28 -19.96
CA LEU A 130 10.88 -3.37 -19.70
C LEU A 130 10.21 -4.68 -19.26
N TYR A 131 8.97 -4.62 -18.78
CA TYR A 131 8.21 -5.77 -18.31
C TYR A 131 8.25 -6.98 -19.26
N PRO A 132 8.05 -6.87 -20.59
CA PRO A 132 8.14 -8.04 -21.48
C PRO A 132 9.49 -8.75 -21.44
N LYS A 133 10.59 -8.02 -21.21
CA LYS A 133 11.94 -8.59 -21.09
C LYS A 133 12.21 -9.15 -19.69
N LEU A 134 11.62 -8.53 -18.66
CA LEU A 134 11.77 -8.95 -17.28
C LEU A 134 10.82 -10.10 -16.91
N LYS A 135 9.71 -10.27 -17.63
CA LYS A 135 8.70 -11.30 -17.44
C LYS A 135 9.28 -12.71 -17.25
N PRO A 136 10.19 -13.24 -18.09
CA PRO A 136 10.75 -14.58 -17.88
C PRO A 136 11.57 -14.71 -16.61
N ILE A 137 12.21 -13.64 -16.13
CA ILE A 137 13.04 -13.63 -14.91
C ILE A 137 12.16 -13.45 -13.66
N ILE A 138 11.10 -12.65 -13.80
CA ILE A 138 10.12 -12.40 -12.75
C ILE A 138 9.27 -13.65 -12.57
N GLU A 139 8.71 -14.24 -13.63
CA GLU A 139 7.77 -15.36 -13.50
C GLU A 139 8.45 -16.72 -13.27
N SER A 140 9.77 -16.85 -13.45
CA SER A 140 10.51 -18.11 -13.21
C SER A 140 10.51 -18.59 -11.75
N GLY A 141 10.14 -17.73 -10.81
CA GLY A 141 9.97 -18.05 -9.39
C GLY A 141 8.53 -17.83 -8.87
N SER A 142 7.54 -17.79 -9.77
CA SER A 142 6.14 -17.58 -9.38
C SER A 142 5.60 -18.81 -8.67
N LEU A 143 5.25 -18.65 -7.38
CA LEU A 143 4.56 -19.66 -6.59
C LEU A 143 3.07 -19.76 -6.95
N GLY A 144 2.57 -18.91 -7.85
CA GLY A 144 1.15 -18.84 -8.24
C GLY A 144 0.30 -17.97 -7.30
N LYS A 145 -1.03 -18.06 -7.39
CA LYS A 145 -1.95 -17.31 -6.52
C LYS A 145 -2.04 -17.97 -5.13
N VAL A 146 -0.98 -17.80 -4.36
CA VAL A 146 -0.85 -18.41 -3.06
C VAL A 146 -1.23 -17.39 -1.99
N THR A 147 -2.21 -17.73 -1.17
CA THR A 147 -2.56 -16.97 0.03
C THR A 147 -2.33 -17.87 1.26
N LEU A 148 -2.04 -17.27 2.41
CA LEU A 148 -1.88 -18.00 3.68
C LEU A 148 -3.06 -18.96 3.98
N PRO A 149 -4.33 -18.58 3.77
CA PRO A 149 -5.47 -19.48 3.94
C PRO A 149 -5.44 -20.67 2.97
N THR A 150 -5.03 -20.45 1.72
CA THR A 150 -4.95 -21.50 0.70
C THR A 150 -3.81 -22.48 0.95
N LEU A 151 -2.67 -22.04 1.51
CA LEU A 151 -1.57 -22.93 1.91
C LEU A 151 -1.89 -23.77 3.14
N THR A 152 -2.63 -23.19 4.08
CA THR A 152 -2.95 -23.84 5.37
C THR A 152 -4.30 -24.57 5.36
N GLY A 153 -5.01 -24.58 4.23
CA GLY A 153 -6.35 -25.19 4.10
C GLY A 153 -7.39 -24.62 5.08
N THR A 154 -7.12 -23.44 5.64
CA THR A 154 -7.86 -22.87 6.77
C THR A 154 -8.72 -21.70 6.29
N SER A 155 -9.81 -21.41 7.02
CA SER A 155 -10.62 -20.21 6.75
C SER A 155 -9.75 -18.93 6.76
N PRO A 156 -10.06 -17.90 5.95
CA PRO A 156 -9.34 -16.61 5.99
C PRO A 156 -9.43 -15.87 7.33
N TRP A 157 -10.47 -16.13 8.13
CA TRP A 157 -10.79 -15.35 9.32
C TRP A 157 -9.79 -15.47 10.46
N PRO A 158 -9.27 -16.66 10.83
CA PRO A 158 -8.16 -16.78 11.77
C PRO A 158 -6.94 -15.91 11.41
N TRP A 159 -6.61 -15.80 10.12
CA TRP A 159 -5.49 -14.99 9.65
C TRP A 159 -5.77 -13.49 9.75
N VAL A 160 -6.99 -13.06 9.39
CA VAL A 160 -7.43 -11.67 9.53
C VAL A 160 -7.47 -11.25 11.00
N MET A 161 -8.01 -12.11 11.87
CA MET A 161 -8.06 -11.88 13.32
C MET A 161 -6.65 -11.87 13.95
N GLY A 162 -5.77 -12.77 13.50
CA GLY A 162 -4.36 -12.79 13.89
C GLY A 162 -3.67 -11.48 13.52
N LEU A 163 -3.80 -11.03 12.27
CA LEU A 163 -3.23 -9.76 11.82
C LEU A 163 -3.78 -8.57 12.61
N ALA A 164 -5.09 -8.52 12.83
CA ALA A 164 -5.70 -7.46 13.63
C ALA A 164 -5.16 -7.45 15.07
N SER A 165 -5.05 -8.62 15.70
CA SER A 165 -4.51 -8.74 17.06
C SER A 165 -3.05 -8.29 17.16
N VAL A 166 -2.21 -8.68 16.19
CA VAL A 166 -0.79 -8.27 16.14
C VAL A 166 -0.67 -6.76 15.95
N VAL A 167 -1.47 -6.17 15.07
CA VAL A 167 -1.49 -4.72 14.85
C VAL A 167 -1.94 -3.99 16.13
N SER A 168 -3.00 -4.44 16.79
CA SER A 168 -3.49 -3.82 18.03
C SER A 168 -2.50 -3.94 19.19
N LEU A 169 -1.86 -5.10 19.35
CA LEU A 169 -0.81 -5.31 20.35
C LEU A 169 0.45 -4.50 20.02
N GLY A 170 0.83 -4.41 18.74
CA GLY A 170 1.95 -3.59 18.30
C GLY A 170 1.71 -2.10 18.54
N ALA A 171 0.50 -1.60 18.24
CA ALA A 171 0.13 -0.21 18.47
C ALA A 171 0.17 0.16 19.96
N THR A 172 -0.39 -0.71 20.84
CA THR A 172 -0.39 -0.49 22.29
C THR A 172 0.99 -0.64 22.91
N ALA A 173 1.82 -1.58 22.43
CA ALA A 173 3.21 -1.70 22.86
C ALA A 173 4.06 -0.49 22.46
N LEU A 174 3.81 0.08 21.28
CA LEU A 174 4.49 1.29 20.80
C LEU A 174 4.04 2.55 21.58
N GLU A 175 2.78 2.60 22.00
CA GLU A 175 2.28 3.66 22.88
C GLU A 175 2.92 3.62 24.28
N SER A 176 3.28 2.42 24.78
CA SER A 176 4.04 2.29 26.04
C SER A 176 5.51 2.74 25.98
N ARG A 177 6.00 3.10 24.79
CA ARG A 177 7.40 3.52 24.52
C ARG A 177 7.56 5.03 24.33
N GLU A 178 6.44 5.75 24.24
CA GLU A 178 6.34 7.21 24.15
C GLU A 178 6.20 7.83 25.54
#